data_AF-A0A549YFI2-F1
#
_entry.id   AF-A0A549YFI2-F1
#
_cell.length_a   1.000
_cell.length_b   1.000
_cell.length_c   1.000
_cell.angle_alpha   90.00
_cell.angle_beta   90.00
_cell.angle_gamma   90.00
#
_symmetry.space_group_name_H-M   'P 1'
#
loop_
_entity.id
_entity.type
_entity.pdbx_description
1 polymer ?
#
loop_
_entity_poly.entity_id
_entity_poly.type
_entity_poly.pdbx_seq_one_letter_code
_entity_poly.pdbx_strand_id
1 'polypeptide(L)'
;MFKKGIWIAVFAVVVSLITPGMKADAEKTFTDVPEGFWAADAIYRFAEAGIIDGYEDDSFGASDELTRSHAAIILVNALDLEMPDADEVTDYFNDVKPGDQYADYIAAAGKAEVLNGNDGAFMPNKKLTRQQMASVLVSAYSLESGEKSVDVNLSNVSSSHQDNVQVLADLGITNQLDDFRPTENISRAGFAVMLAASIDNSKDVTELLKEAYANEQEQDSYEFEGSANLGLTLPESMKSTPEEEMMAMMLEDIQVDISGSYQQDPMLMDASVDVTMKGDMQTTVSIPMIMSEEKMWMKFPQMPGAPLPEELDGKFIEFDLQELQEMEGQPTVDTDVQTELALAIQNLFIDQFGNDYYDQAEAGSYDVPEDVNAKQVLHFELTDEELQPFMETMLTGFMPKFLEILEEPEYAEALGLTEEEIKQAQEEFATIKEDIDEITSEIDDALQINTFEEYMAINYQNYIVHDAVELDVDVTAEEETFGFKLSADQTKQNINGDISIDIPDADETISMEELEDLEPTEPVEPVEPTV
;
A
#
# COMPACT_ATOMS: atom_id res chain seq x y z
N MET A 1 -20.41 26.30 -2.67
CA MET A 1 -19.09 26.70 -2.14
C MET A 1 -18.66 25.69 -1.09
N PHE A 2 -19.16 25.71 0.15
CA PHE A 2 -18.88 24.64 1.15
C PHE A 2 -19.12 23.22 0.59
N LYS A 3 -20.34 22.93 0.09
CA LYS A 3 -20.72 21.72 -0.69
C LYS A 3 -19.92 21.43 -1.99
N LYS A 4 -18.80 22.13 -2.26
CA LYS A 4 -17.86 21.81 -3.36
C LYS A 4 -16.39 21.75 -2.92
N GLY A 5 -16.00 22.43 -1.84
CA GLY A 5 -14.64 22.33 -1.29
C GLY A 5 -14.39 21.00 -0.56
N ILE A 6 -15.38 20.53 0.21
CA ILE A 6 -15.27 19.31 1.02
C ILE A 6 -14.96 18.08 0.16
N TRP A 7 -15.62 17.93 -1.00
CA TRP A 7 -15.41 16.77 -1.87
C TRP A 7 -14.04 16.75 -2.54
N ILE A 8 -13.49 17.91 -2.91
CA ILE A 8 -12.12 18.00 -3.43
C ILE A 8 -11.11 17.61 -2.34
N ALA A 9 -11.36 18.00 -1.08
CA ALA A 9 -10.51 17.57 0.05
C ALA A 9 -10.62 16.06 0.32
N VAL A 10 -11.83 15.48 0.36
CA VAL A 10 -12.02 14.04 0.56
C VAL A 10 -11.35 13.22 -0.55
N PHE A 11 -11.48 13.62 -1.81
CA PHE A 11 -10.88 12.92 -2.94
C PHE A 11 -9.34 13.09 -2.97
N ALA A 12 -8.82 14.26 -2.61
CA ALA A 12 -7.38 14.50 -2.49
C ALA A 12 -6.74 13.74 -1.31
N VAL A 13 -7.48 13.50 -0.21
CA VAL A 13 -7.01 12.66 0.90
C VAL A 13 -6.81 11.22 0.46
N VAL A 14 -7.75 10.63 -0.29
CA VAL A 14 -7.63 9.24 -0.80
C VAL A 14 -6.37 9.06 -1.65
N VAL A 15 -6.07 10.02 -2.53
CA VAL A 15 -4.88 9.98 -3.41
C VAL A 15 -3.56 10.23 -2.67
N SER A 16 -3.59 10.73 -1.43
CA SER A 16 -2.39 11.10 -0.66
C SER A 16 -1.86 10.01 0.28
N LEU A 17 -2.51 8.85 0.32
CA LEU A 17 -2.31 7.86 1.40
C LEU A 17 -1.38 6.69 1.05
N ILE A 18 -0.87 6.60 -0.18
CA ILE A 18 -0.39 5.36 -0.79
C ILE A 18 1.10 5.47 -1.18
N THR A 19 1.72 4.38 -1.68
CA THR A 19 3.16 4.18 -1.99
C THR A 19 4.08 3.92 -0.76
N PRO A 20 5.35 3.43 -0.86
CA PRO A 20 6.10 2.58 -1.87
C PRO A 20 7.20 1.56 -1.31
N GLY A 21 7.87 0.67 -2.11
CA GLY A 21 9.11 -0.15 -1.73
C GLY A 21 9.95 -0.80 -2.88
N MET A 22 10.90 -1.79 -2.82
CA MET A 22 11.85 -2.33 -1.81
C MET A 22 12.97 -3.24 -2.41
N LYS A 23 14.28 -2.96 -2.15
CA LYS A 23 15.48 -3.80 -2.49
C LYS A 23 16.69 -3.58 -1.55
N ALA A 24 17.67 -4.50 -1.39
CA ALA A 24 17.75 -5.98 -1.61
C ALA A 24 19.09 -6.62 -1.11
N ASP A 25 19.11 -7.92 -0.76
CA ASP A 25 20.32 -8.80 -0.84
C ASP A 25 19.96 -10.32 -0.96
N ALA A 26 20.90 -11.11 -1.51
CA ALA A 26 21.10 -12.57 -1.48
C ALA A 26 19.93 -13.59 -1.64
N GLU A 27 19.80 -14.14 -2.86
CA GLU A 27 18.97 -15.31 -3.25
C GLU A 27 19.36 -16.64 -2.53
N LYS A 28 18.35 -17.39 -2.03
CA LYS A 28 18.51 -18.78 -1.54
C LYS A 28 18.17 -19.80 -2.64
N THR A 29 19.08 -20.71 -2.97
CA THR A 29 18.83 -21.77 -3.99
C THR A 29 18.86 -23.19 -3.39
N PHE A 30 17.95 -24.07 -3.85
CA PHE A 30 17.88 -25.48 -3.41
C PHE A 30 18.26 -26.47 -4.51
N THR A 31 18.99 -27.52 -4.14
CA THR A 31 19.55 -28.51 -5.09
C THR A 31 18.54 -29.50 -5.68
N ASP A 32 17.36 -29.69 -5.06
CA ASP A 32 16.28 -30.55 -5.54
C ASP A 32 15.06 -29.79 -6.10
N VAL A 33 15.09 -28.45 -6.12
CA VAL A 33 14.03 -27.57 -6.62
C VAL A 33 14.56 -26.73 -7.79
N PRO A 34 14.75 -27.34 -8.98
CA PRO A 34 15.22 -26.62 -10.15
C PRO A 34 14.17 -25.64 -10.69
N GLU A 35 14.63 -24.65 -11.44
CA GLU A 35 13.83 -23.76 -12.29
C GLU A 35 12.73 -24.54 -13.04
N GLY A 36 11.47 -24.10 -12.92
CA GLY A 36 10.31 -24.77 -13.52
C GLY A 36 9.85 -26.05 -12.81
N PHE A 37 10.30 -26.34 -11.58
CA PHE A 37 9.65 -27.32 -10.70
C PHE A 37 8.26 -26.79 -10.30
N TRP A 38 7.24 -27.65 -10.32
CA TRP A 38 5.81 -27.29 -10.16
C TRP A 38 5.41 -26.59 -8.85
N ALA A 39 6.34 -26.47 -7.91
CA ALA A 39 6.17 -25.81 -6.62
C ALA A 39 7.36 -24.88 -6.30
N ALA A 40 8.23 -24.57 -7.28
CA ALA A 40 9.42 -23.75 -7.07
C ALA A 40 9.04 -22.40 -6.45
N ASP A 41 8.10 -21.71 -7.09
CA ASP A 41 7.64 -20.37 -6.74
C ASP A 41 7.18 -20.30 -5.27
N ALA A 42 6.27 -21.19 -4.85
CA ALA A 42 5.81 -21.30 -3.46
C ALA A 42 6.88 -21.81 -2.47
N ILE A 43 7.91 -22.51 -2.93
CA ILE A 43 9.03 -22.95 -2.07
C ILE A 43 10.03 -21.81 -1.85
N TYR A 44 10.36 -21.04 -2.89
CA TYR A 44 11.29 -19.92 -2.81
C TYR A 44 10.66 -18.72 -2.08
N ARG A 45 9.41 -18.35 -2.41
CA ARG A 45 8.57 -17.37 -1.67
C ARG A 45 8.67 -17.56 -0.16
N PHE A 46 8.48 -18.79 0.33
CA PHE A 46 8.55 -19.08 1.76
C PHE A 46 9.98 -19.32 2.30
N ALA A 47 10.97 -19.60 1.46
CA ALA A 47 12.36 -19.81 1.89
C ALA A 47 13.13 -18.50 2.10
N GLU A 48 12.79 -17.50 1.30
CA GLU A 48 13.23 -16.11 1.41
C GLU A 48 12.54 -15.44 2.61
N ALA A 49 11.24 -15.65 2.77
CA ALA A 49 10.47 -15.24 3.95
C ALA A 49 10.88 -15.90 5.29
N GLY A 50 11.79 -16.88 5.29
CA GLY A 50 12.13 -17.69 6.47
C GLY A 50 11.02 -18.61 6.99
N ILE A 51 9.84 -18.60 6.35
CA ILE A 51 8.67 -19.42 6.70
C ILE A 51 8.97 -20.92 6.59
N ILE A 52 9.71 -21.33 5.56
CA ILE A 52 10.25 -22.68 5.42
C ILE A 52 11.76 -22.64 5.24
N ASP A 53 12.47 -23.68 5.67
CA ASP A 53 13.90 -23.80 5.39
C ASP A 53 14.27 -25.20 4.90
N GLY A 54 15.43 -25.32 4.28
CA GLY A 54 15.99 -26.57 3.76
C GLY A 54 16.58 -27.49 4.82
N TYR A 55 17.35 -28.47 4.35
CA TYR A 55 18.21 -29.33 5.15
C TYR A 55 19.68 -28.88 5.05
N GLU A 56 20.52 -29.32 5.98
CA GLU A 56 21.97 -29.01 6.05
C GLU A 56 22.80 -29.49 4.82
N ASP A 57 22.17 -30.07 3.80
CA ASP A 57 22.78 -30.55 2.55
C ASP A 57 22.31 -29.78 1.30
N ASP A 58 21.83 -28.55 1.50
CA ASP A 58 21.34 -27.62 0.46
C ASP A 58 20.14 -28.18 -0.33
N SER A 59 19.36 -29.10 0.25
CA SER A 59 18.12 -29.63 -0.34
C SER A 59 16.89 -29.16 0.43
N PHE A 60 15.78 -28.92 -0.28
CA PHE A 60 14.49 -28.61 0.33
C PHE A 60 13.75 -29.87 0.80
N GLY A 61 13.96 -31.03 0.16
CA GLY A 61 13.21 -32.26 0.47
C GLY A 61 11.78 -32.23 -0.06
N ALA A 62 11.59 -31.74 -1.30
CA ALA A 62 10.29 -31.41 -1.88
C ALA A 62 9.26 -32.56 -1.83
N SER A 63 9.73 -33.81 -1.91
CA SER A 63 8.91 -35.02 -1.92
C SER A 63 8.61 -35.61 -0.53
N ASP A 64 9.24 -35.12 0.54
CA ASP A 64 9.12 -35.73 1.87
C ASP A 64 7.78 -35.40 2.53
N GLU A 65 7.16 -36.43 3.14
CA GLU A 65 5.88 -36.30 3.85
C GLU A 65 6.02 -35.39 5.08
N LEU A 66 5.13 -34.41 5.25
CA LEU A 66 5.19 -33.46 6.36
C LEU A 66 4.74 -34.11 7.69
N THR A 67 5.52 -33.93 8.76
CA THR A 67 5.09 -34.28 10.13
C THR A 67 4.25 -33.15 10.73
N ARG A 68 3.41 -33.46 11.72
CA ARG A 68 2.66 -32.42 12.44
C ARG A 68 3.57 -31.42 13.17
N SER A 69 4.75 -31.84 13.66
CA SER A 69 5.73 -30.89 14.19
C SER A 69 6.25 -29.92 13.13
N HIS A 70 6.56 -30.38 11.91
CA HIS A 70 7.04 -29.48 10.86
C HIS A 70 5.91 -28.58 10.33
N ALA A 71 4.66 -29.07 10.29
CA ALA A 71 3.51 -28.22 9.99
C ALA A 71 3.32 -27.09 11.02
N ALA A 72 3.57 -27.35 12.32
CA ALA A 72 3.50 -26.30 13.35
C ALA A 72 4.50 -25.17 13.10
N ILE A 73 5.78 -25.50 12.81
CA ILE A 73 6.82 -24.50 12.52
C ILE A 73 6.39 -23.63 11.34
N ILE A 74 5.99 -24.26 10.23
CA ILE A 74 5.63 -23.55 9.00
C ILE A 74 4.43 -22.62 9.23
N LEU A 75 3.40 -23.08 9.95
CA LEU A 75 2.22 -22.27 10.25
C LEU A 75 2.51 -21.13 11.22
N VAL A 76 3.32 -21.36 12.26
CA VAL A 76 3.72 -20.32 13.21
C VAL A 76 4.51 -19.22 12.49
N ASN A 77 5.46 -19.58 11.63
CA ASN A 77 6.21 -18.59 10.85
C ASN A 77 5.32 -17.90 9.79
N ALA A 78 4.34 -18.60 9.19
CA ALA A 78 3.46 -18.06 8.14
C ALA A 78 2.28 -17.21 8.67
N LEU A 79 2.19 -17.04 9.99
CA LEU A 79 1.15 -16.30 10.73
C LEU A 79 1.78 -15.44 11.85
N ASP A 80 3.10 -15.28 11.84
CA ASP A 80 3.98 -14.75 12.91
C ASP A 80 3.47 -14.90 14.35
N LEU A 81 3.10 -16.13 14.73
CA LEU A 81 2.41 -16.36 16.01
C LEU A 81 3.35 -16.16 17.22
N GLU A 82 2.92 -15.32 18.17
CA GLU A 82 3.62 -15.04 19.44
C GLU A 82 4.10 -16.32 20.13
N MET A 83 5.41 -16.55 20.08
CA MET A 83 6.09 -17.74 20.62
C MET A 83 6.06 -17.74 22.17
N PRO A 84 5.30 -18.65 22.81
CA PRO A 84 5.21 -18.75 24.26
C PRO A 84 6.45 -19.47 24.85
N ASP A 85 6.56 -19.54 26.18
CA ASP A 85 7.58 -20.40 26.79
C ASP A 85 7.26 -21.87 26.47
N ALA A 86 8.28 -22.67 26.15
CA ALA A 86 8.10 -24.09 25.87
C ALA A 86 7.50 -24.87 27.06
N ASP A 87 7.58 -24.36 28.30
CA ASP A 87 6.86 -24.92 29.47
C ASP A 87 5.32 -24.92 29.26
N GLU A 88 4.77 -23.96 28.52
CA GLU A 88 3.33 -23.80 28.24
C GLU A 88 2.78 -24.91 27.32
N VAL A 89 3.63 -25.63 26.56
CA VAL A 89 3.19 -26.75 25.69
C VAL A 89 2.37 -27.80 26.45
N THR A 90 2.61 -27.93 27.76
CA THR A 90 1.97 -28.93 28.62
C THR A 90 0.57 -28.57 29.10
N ASP A 91 0.14 -27.31 28.94
CA ASP A 91 -1.25 -26.89 29.17
C ASP A 91 -2.16 -27.28 27.98
N TYR A 92 -1.59 -27.32 26.76
CA TYR A 92 -2.29 -27.72 25.54
C TYR A 92 -2.19 -29.23 25.26
N PHE A 93 -1.01 -29.85 25.44
CA PHE A 93 -0.72 -31.20 24.96
C PHE A 93 -0.01 -32.11 25.96
N ASN A 94 -0.48 -33.36 26.07
CA ASN A 94 -0.03 -34.34 27.06
C ASN A 94 1.05 -35.32 26.57
N ASP A 95 1.38 -35.32 25.28
CA ASP A 95 2.39 -36.18 24.65
C ASP A 95 3.66 -35.44 24.19
N VAL A 96 3.71 -34.12 24.39
CA VAL A 96 4.86 -33.23 24.14
C VAL A 96 5.36 -32.68 25.49
N LYS A 97 6.64 -32.34 25.59
CA LYS A 97 7.28 -31.76 26.77
C LYS A 97 8.14 -30.56 26.39
N PRO A 98 8.46 -29.67 27.35
CA PRO A 98 9.19 -28.41 27.08
C PRO A 98 10.60 -28.59 26.51
N GLY A 99 11.21 -29.76 26.72
CA GLY A 99 12.51 -30.15 26.16
C GLY A 99 12.44 -31.15 25.01
N ASP A 100 11.26 -31.42 24.46
CA ASP A 100 11.13 -32.15 23.20
C ASP A 100 11.29 -31.16 22.01
N GLN A 101 11.65 -31.66 20.82
CA GLN A 101 11.98 -30.80 19.67
C GLN A 101 10.73 -30.06 19.14
N TYR A 102 10.85 -28.74 18.94
CA TYR A 102 9.78 -27.83 18.49
C TYR A 102 8.61 -27.68 19.47
N ALA A 103 8.84 -27.87 20.78
CA ALA A 103 7.80 -27.75 21.82
C ALA A 103 7.20 -26.34 21.92
N ASP A 104 8.03 -25.32 21.72
CA ASP A 104 7.71 -23.90 21.53
C ASP A 104 6.74 -23.67 20.36
N TYR A 105 7.11 -24.08 19.15
CA TYR A 105 6.26 -23.99 17.95
C TYR A 105 4.94 -24.76 18.10
N ILE A 106 4.97 -25.91 18.79
CA ILE A 106 3.78 -26.70 19.08
C ILE A 106 2.88 -26.00 20.13
N ALA A 107 3.46 -25.27 21.08
CA ALA A 107 2.71 -24.45 22.03
C ALA A 107 2.05 -23.27 21.34
N ALA A 108 2.77 -22.51 20.50
CA ALA A 108 2.21 -21.41 19.70
C ALA A 108 1.04 -21.89 18.81
N ALA A 109 1.24 -22.96 18.03
CA ALA A 109 0.20 -23.53 17.17
C ALA A 109 -0.98 -24.20 17.93
N GLY A 110 -0.83 -24.43 19.25
CA GLY A 110 -1.90 -24.85 20.16
C GLY A 110 -2.63 -23.67 20.80
N LYS A 111 -1.90 -22.63 21.20
CA LYS A 111 -2.38 -21.37 21.78
C LYS A 111 -3.28 -20.58 20.83
N ALA A 112 -2.91 -20.55 19.53
CA ALA A 112 -3.72 -19.97 18.46
C ALA A 112 -4.76 -20.96 17.87
N GLU A 113 -4.90 -22.17 18.43
CA GLU A 113 -5.78 -23.26 17.96
C GLU A 113 -5.57 -23.77 16.50
N VAL A 114 -4.68 -23.16 15.71
CA VAL A 114 -4.45 -23.46 14.28
C VAL A 114 -4.02 -24.91 13.95
N LEU A 115 -3.34 -25.62 14.86
CA LEU A 115 -2.92 -27.02 14.65
C LEU A 115 -3.31 -27.96 15.79
N ASN A 116 -4.60 -27.93 16.14
CA ASN A 116 -5.20 -28.76 17.17
C ASN A 116 -4.84 -30.27 17.13
N GLY A 117 -4.80 -30.88 18.33
CA GLY A 117 -4.54 -32.30 18.58
C GLY A 117 -5.82 -33.16 18.68
N ASN A 118 -5.72 -34.36 19.25
CA ASN A 118 -6.87 -35.21 19.56
C ASN A 118 -6.71 -35.88 20.94
N ASP A 119 -7.76 -35.85 21.77
CA ASP A 119 -7.74 -36.35 23.16
C ASP A 119 -6.58 -35.75 24.00
N GLY A 120 -6.23 -34.48 23.70
CA GLY A 120 -5.10 -33.76 24.31
C GLY A 120 -3.72 -34.21 23.86
N ALA A 121 -3.59 -35.03 22.80
CA ALA A 121 -2.30 -35.43 22.23
C ALA A 121 -2.08 -34.76 20.87
N PHE A 122 -0.93 -34.10 20.68
CA PHE A 122 -0.53 -33.43 19.45
C PHE A 122 0.03 -34.41 18.40
N MET A 123 0.64 -35.52 18.83
CA MET A 123 1.21 -36.55 17.96
C MET A 123 2.27 -36.02 16.97
N PRO A 124 3.34 -35.32 17.44
CA PRO A 124 4.22 -34.51 16.58
C PRO A 124 4.86 -35.27 15.42
N ASN A 125 5.29 -36.51 15.67
CA ASN A 125 5.95 -37.38 14.68
C ASN A 125 4.98 -38.04 13.67
N LYS A 126 3.66 -37.85 13.82
CA LYS A 126 2.66 -38.36 12.89
C LYS A 126 2.66 -37.50 11.63
N LYS A 127 2.52 -38.12 10.46
CA LYS A 127 2.34 -37.41 9.19
C LYS A 127 0.97 -36.72 9.11
N LEU A 128 0.90 -35.56 8.48
CA LEU A 128 -0.33 -34.82 8.25
C LEU A 128 -1.02 -35.34 6.98
N THR A 129 -2.28 -35.77 7.06
CA THR A 129 -3.03 -36.24 5.88
C THR A 129 -3.76 -35.09 5.17
N ARG A 130 -4.07 -35.25 3.88
CA ARG A 130 -4.71 -34.21 3.06
C ARG A 130 -6.00 -33.64 3.65
N GLN A 131 -6.89 -34.48 4.21
CA GLN A 131 -8.10 -33.97 4.89
C GLN A 131 -7.81 -33.19 6.18
N GLN A 132 -6.68 -33.47 6.85
CA GLN A 132 -6.27 -32.74 8.04
C GLN A 132 -5.64 -31.40 7.66
N MET A 133 -4.78 -31.39 6.63
CA MET A 133 -4.25 -30.17 6.02
C MET A 133 -5.38 -29.21 5.60
N ALA A 134 -6.45 -29.71 4.98
CA ALA A 134 -7.58 -28.86 4.58
C ALA A 134 -8.24 -28.14 5.76
N SER A 135 -8.53 -28.83 6.85
CA SER A 135 -9.08 -28.20 8.06
C SER A 135 -8.08 -27.28 8.78
N VAL A 136 -6.78 -27.50 8.61
CA VAL A 136 -5.74 -26.66 9.20
C VAL A 136 -5.64 -25.35 8.44
N LEU A 137 -5.56 -25.37 7.10
CA LEU A 137 -5.49 -24.15 6.30
C LEU A 137 -6.78 -23.32 6.40
N VAL A 138 -7.95 -23.95 6.31
CA VAL A 138 -9.25 -23.26 6.47
C VAL A 138 -9.40 -22.64 7.87
N SER A 139 -8.91 -23.29 8.93
CA SER A 139 -8.99 -22.76 10.29
C SER A 139 -7.86 -21.78 10.65
N ALA A 140 -6.77 -21.75 9.88
CA ALA A 140 -5.63 -20.86 10.09
C ALA A 140 -5.81 -19.50 9.38
N TYR A 141 -6.45 -19.52 8.22
CA TYR A 141 -6.65 -18.35 7.34
C TYR A 141 -8.13 -17.95 7.21
N SER A 142 -8.97 -18.40 8.14
CA SER A 142 -10.42 -18.09 8.22
C SER A 142 -11.17 -18.27 6.89
N LEU A 143 -10.80 -19.27 6.09
CA LEU A 143 -11.26 -19.40 4.70
C LEU A 143 -12.76 -19.70 4.60
N GLU A 144 -13.45 -18.96 3.74
CA GLU A 144 -14.88 -19.14 3.45
C GLU A 144 -15.12 -19.55 1.99
N SER A 145 -16.18 -20.33 1.73
CA SER A 145 -16.63 -20.59 0.36
C SER A 145 -17.18 -19.30 -0.27
N GLY A 146 -16.64 -18.89 -1.42
CA GLY A 146 -17.25 -17.86 -2.27
C GLY A 146 -18.59 -18.30 -2.89
N GLU A 147 -19.26 -17.41 -3.62
CA GLU A 147 -20.60 -17.67 -4.19
C GLU A 147 -20.69 -18.91 -5.12
N LYS A 148 -19.58 -19.28 -5.75
CA LYS A 148 -19.48 -20.31 -6.79
C LYS A 148 -19.12 -21.66 -6.19
N SER A 149 -20.11 -22.43 -5.73
CA SER A 149 -19.86 -23.80 -5.25
C SER A 149 -19.45 -24.76 -6.38
N VAL A 150 -18.33 -25.47 -6.17
CA VAL A 150 -17.70 -26.41 -7.10
C VAL A 150 -18.08 -27.86 -6.76
N ASP A 151 -18.36 -28.68 -7.78
CA ASP A 151 -18.73 -30.09 -7.60
C ASP A 151 -17.49 -30.95 -7.25
N VAL A 152 -17.31 -31.24 -5.96
CA VAL A 152 -16.20 -32.04 -5.41
C VAL A 152 -16.69 -33.33 -4.75
N ASN A 153 -16.00 -34.44 -5.01
CA ASN A 153 -16.37 -35.76 -4.51
C ASN A 153 -15.95 -35.97 -3.03
N LEU A 154 -16.74 -35.42 -2.12
CA LEU A 154 -16.55 -35.56 -0.67
C LEU A 154 -16.84 -36.97 -0.11
N SER A 155 -17.20 -37.96 -0.95
CA SER A 155 -17.73 -39.26 -0.49
C SER A 155 -16.73 -40.18 0.22
N ASN A 156 -15.43 -39.91 0.08
CA ASN A 156 -14.35 -40.60 0.81
C ASN A 156 -13.70 -39.74 1.91
N VAL A 157 -14.08 -38.47 2.02
CA VAL A 157 -13.60 -37.52 3.04
C VAL A 157 -14.33 -37.78 4.37
N SER A 158 -13.62 -37.72 5.50
CA SER A 158 -14.26 -37.89 6.80
C SER A 158 -15.13 -36.68 7.14
N SER A 159 -16.31 -36.88 7.73
CA SER A 159 -17.33 -35.81 7.88
C SER A 159 -16.87 -34.55 8.63
N SER A 160 -15.88 -34.67 9.52
CA SER A 160 -15.25 -33.52 10.20
C SER A 160 -14.37 -32.63 9.30
N HIS A 161 -14.15 -33.03 8.05
CA HIS A 161 -13.30 -32.35 7.08
C HIS A 161 -14.02 -32.11 5.74
N GLN A 162 -15.29 -32.51 5.61
CA GLN A 162 -16.02 -32.38 4.33
C GLN A 162 -16.21 -30.91 3.94
N ASP A 163 -16.69 -30.09 4.87
CA ASP A 163 -16.93 -28.65 4.65
C ASP A 163 -15.62 -27.92 4.32
N ASN A 164 -14.52 -28.23 5.03
CA ASN A 164 -13.20 -27.66 4.76
C ASN A 164 -12.63 -28.05 3.39
N VAL A 165 -12.93 -29.27 2.90
CA VAL A 165 -12.52 -29.69 1.54
C VAL A 165 -13.44 -29.09 0.46
N GLN A 166 -14.68 -28.73 0.80
CA GLN A 166 -15.56 -27.93 -0.07
C GLN A 166 -15.01 -26.52 -0.23
N VAL A 167 -14.66 -25.83 0.87
CA VAL A 167 -14.04 -24.49 0.86
C VAL A 167 -12.79 -24.46 -0.04
N LEU A 168 -11.84 -25.39 0.15
CA LEU A 168 -10.65 -25.45 -0.71
C LEU A 168 -10.96 -25.75 -2.19
N ALA A 169 -12.11 -26.36 -2.51
CA ALA A 169 -12.51 -26.64 -3.90
C ALA A 169 -13.22 -25.43 -4.53
N ASP A 170 -14.03 -24.71 -3.76
CA ASP A 170 -14.72 -23.48 -4.17
C ASP A 170 -13.70 -22.36 -4.43
N LEU A 171 -12.68 -22.24 -3.57
CA LEU A 171 -11.54 -21.33 -3.70
C LEU A 171 -10.44 -21.82 -4.69
N GLY A 172 -10.65 -22.93 -5.39
CA GLY A 172 -9.67 -23.46 -6.37
C GLY A 172 -8.37 -24.05 -5.80
N ILE A 173 -8.06 -23.82 -4.52
CA ILE A 173 -6.90 -24.32 -3.75
C ILE A 173 -6.68 -25.85 -3.92
N THR A 174 -7.73 -26.62 -4.21
CA THR A 174 -7.61 -28.02 -4.66
C THR A 174 -8.29 -28.32 -6.00
N ASN A 175 -7.49 -28.65 -7.01
CA ASN A 175 -7.96 -29.21 -8.29
C ASN A 175 -8.33 -30.72 -8.23
N GLN A 176 -8.18 -31.39 -7.08
CA GLN A 176 -8.46 -32.83 -6.90
C GLN A 176 -9.96 -33.10 -6.67
N LEU A 177 -10.80 -32.75 -7.64
CA LEU A 177 -12.27 -32.78 -7.52
C LEU A 177 -12.87 -34.20 -7.55
N ASP A 178 -12.41 -35.07 -8.46
CA ASP A 178 -12.92 -36.45 -8.61
C ASP A 178 -12.55 -37.39 -7.44
N ASP A 179 -11.37 -37.18 -6.83
CA ASP A 179 -10.89 -37.89 -5.65
C ASP A 179 -9.86 -37.02 -4.92
N PHE A 180 -10.26 -36.42 -3.79
CA PHE A 180 -9.39 -35.56 -2.98
C PHE A 180 -8.20 -36.31 -2.33
N ARG A 181 -8.19 -37.65 -2.35
CA ARG A 181 -7.20 -38.53 -1.70
C ARG A 181 -7.00 -38.22 -0.20
N PRO A 182 -8.09 -38.08 0.60
CA PRO A 182 -8.10 -37.47 1.94
C PRO A 182 -7.17 -38.13 2.98
N THR A 183 -6.95 -39.43 2.86
CA THR A 183 -6.15 -40.22 3.81
C THR A 183 -4.66 -40.33 3.45
N GLU A 184 -4.24 -39.79 2.31
CA GLU A 184 -2.81 -39.74 1.95
C GLU A 184 -2.11 -38.60 2.69
N ASN A 185 -0.81 -38.77 2.93
CA ASN A 185 0.04 -37.75 3.57
C ASN A 185 0.36 -36.62 2.57
N ILE A 186 0.44 -35.38 3.06
CA ILE A 186 0.91 -34.24 2.26
C ILE A 186 2.45 -34.21 2.24
N SER A 187 3.07 -33.88 1.09
CA SER A 187 4.52 -33.62 1.01
C SER A 187 4.85 -32.17 1.36
N ARG A 188 6.12 -31.86 1.63
CA ARG A 188 6.60 -30.48 1.85
C ARG A 188 6.21 -29.53 0.71
N ALA A 189 6.47 -29.90 -0.55
CA ALA A 189 6.06 -29.09 -1.70
C ALA A 189 4.52 -28.97 -1.84
N GLY A 190 3.78 -30.05 -1.56
CA GLY A 190 2.32 -30.03 -1.60
C GLY A 190 1.68 -29.20 -0.49
N PHE A 191 2.36 -29.08 0.66
CA PHE A 191 1.93 -28.18 1.73
C PHE A 191 2.27 -26.73 1.38
N ALA A 192 3.48 -26.45 0.86
CA ALA A 192 3.87 -25.10 0.43
C ALA A 192 2.90 -24.52 -0.62
N VAL A 193 2.59 -25.24 -1.71
CA VAL A 193 1.66 -24.75 -2.74
C VAL A 193 0.25 -24.52 -2.21
N MET A 194 -0.25 -25.39 -1.34
CA MET A 194 -1.60 -25.24 -0.79
C MET A 194 -1.66 -24.17 0.31
N LEU A 195 -0.58 -23.96 1.06
CA LEU A 195 -0.42 -22.86 2.03
C LEU A 195 -0.35 -21.50 1.32
N ALA A 196 0.46 -21.38 0.27
CA ALA A 196 0.54 -20.17 -0.56
C ALA A 196 -0.86 -19.81 -1.06
N ALA A 197 -1.52 -20.70 -1.79
CA ALA A 197 -2.89 -20.50 -2.27
C ALA A 197 -3.94 -20.30 -1.15
N SER A 198 -3.63 -20.59 0.12
CA SER A 198 -4.52 -20.28 1.25
C SER A 198 -4.27 -18.90 1.84
N ILE A 199 -3.02 -18.41 1.85
CA ILE A 199 -2.69 -17.01 2.13
C ILE A 199 -3.32 -16.13 1.05
N ASP A 200 -3.10 -16.50 -0.22
CA ASP A 200 -3.59 -15.82 -1.42
C ASP A 200 -5.13 -15.86 -1.59
N ASN A 201 -5.86 -16.50 -0.66
CA ASN A 201 -7.32 -16.57 -0.59
C ASN A 201 -7.83 -16.26 0.84
N SER A 202 -6.97 -15.73 1.71
CA SER A 202 -7.32 -15.36 3.09
C SER A 202 -7.98 -13.99 3.13
N LYS A 203 -9.03 -13.83 3.94
CA LYS A 203 -9.82 -12.60 4.00
C LYS A 203 -9.23 -11.49 4.88
N ASP A 204 -8.08 -11.72 5.53
CA ASP A 204 -7.47 -10.70 6.40
C ASP A 204 -6.59 -9.68 5.66
N VAL A 205 -7.07 -9.28 4.49
CA VAL A 205 -6.61 -8.08 3.76
C VAL A 205 -6.74 -6.86 4.68
N THR A 206 -7.79 -6.80 5.52
CA THR A 206 -7.96 -5.76 6.55
C THR A 206 -6.85 -5.75 7.61
N GLU A 207 -6.52 -6.89 8.25
CA GLU A 207 -5.42 -6.92 9.24
C GLU A 207 -4.07 -6.62 8.56
N LEU A 208 -3.84 -7.19 7.38
CA LEU A 208 -2.64 -6.97 6.59
C LEU A 208 -2.42 -5.51 6.19
N LEU A 209 -3.44 -4.82 5.69
CA LEU A 209 -3.36 -3.40 5.35
C LEU A 209 -2.99 -2.57 6.58
N LYS A 210 -3.62 -2.84 7.73
CA LYS A 210 -3.34 -2.11 8.98
C LYS A 210 -1.93 -2.37 9.49
N GLU A 211 -1.45 -3.61 9.39
CA GLU A 211 -0.06 -3.95 9.72
C GLU A 211 0.90 -3.19 8.79
N ALA A 212 0.62 -3.16 7.49
CA ALA A 212 1.45 -2.45 6.52
C ALA A 212 1.51 -0.94 6.79
N TYR A 213 0.35 -0.29 6.94
CA TYR A 213 0.29 1.14 7.25
C TYR A 213 0.84 1.51 8.64
N ALA A 214 0.83 0.59 9.61
CA ALA A 214 1.53 0.79 10.88
C ALA A 214 3.06 0.67 10.71
N ASN A 215 3.53 -0.33 9.95
CA ASN A 215 4.94 -0.53 9.67
C ASN A 215 5.56 0.64 8.89
N GLU A 216 4.82 1.30 7.99
CA GLU A 216 5.28 2.53 7.33
C GLU A 216 5.64 3.67 8.32
N GLN A 217 5.12 3.63 9.56
CA GLN A 217 5.45 4.60 10.61
C GLN A 217 6.65 4.21 11.47
N GLU A 218 7.10 2.95 11.40
CA GLU A 218 8.33 2.44 12.04
C GLU A 218 9.53 2.41 11.05
N GLN A 219 9.54 3.35 10.09
CA GLN A 219 10.62 3.49 9.11
C GLN A 219 11.64 4.58 9.49
N ASP A 220 12.75 4.16 10.08
CA ASP A 220 13.93 4.99 10.36
C ASP A 220 14.47 5.69 9.08
N SER A 221 14.39 5.02 7.92
CA SER A 221 14.95 5.52 6.64
C SER A 221 14.40 4.80 5.41
N TYR A 222 14.48 5.44 4.23
CA TYR A 222 14.25 4.80 2.92
C TYR A 222 14.77 5.65 1.74
N GLU A 223 15.20 5.02 0.65
CA GLU A 223 15.32 5.65 -0.68
C GLU A 223 13.96 5.58 -1.38
N PHE A 224 13.69 6.38 -2.43
CA PHE A 224 12.46 6.26 -3.24
C PHE A 224 12.62 6.73 -4.70
N GLU A 225 11.84 6.15 -5.61
CA GLU A 225 11.69 6.53 -7.02
C GLU A 225 10.23 6.29 -7.47
N GLY A 226 9.67 7.13 -8.34
CA GLY A 226 8.32 6.95 -8.90
C GLY A 226 8.02 7.86 -10.09
N SER A 227 6.97 7.55 -10.84
CA SER A 227 6.47 8.37 -11.94
C SER A 227 4.98 8.68 -11.78
N ALA A 228 4.55 9.87 -12.17
CA ALA A 228 3.15 10.26 -12.19
C ALA A 228 2.79 10.94 -13.52
N ASN A 229 1.75 10.45 -14.19
CA ASN A 229 1.24 10.96 -15.45
C ASN A 229 -0.14 11.57 -15.19
N LEU A 230 -0.23 12.90 -15.22
CA LEU A 230 -1.43 13.68 -14.93
C LEU A 230 -2.01 14.26 -16.22
N GLY A 231 -3.31 14.07 -16.44
CA GLY A 231 -4.03 14.58 -17.61
C GLY A 231 -5.35 15.27 -17.25
N LEU A 232 -5.54 16.51 -17.72
CA LEU A 232 -6.73 17.33 -17.48
C LEU A 232 -7.45 17.64 -18.79
N THR A 233 -8.58 16.97 -19.02
CA THR A 233 -9.47 17.25 -20.15
C THR A 233 -10.43 18.39 -19.81
N LEU A 234 -10.04 19.62 -20.12
CA LEU A 234 -10.90 20.80 -19.97
C LEU A 234 -12.03 20.85 -21.04
N PRO A 235 -13.20 21.43 -20.74
CA PRO A 235 -14.27 21.62 -21.72
C PRO A 235 -13.96 22.73 -22.73
N GLU A 236 -14.64 22.69 -23.88
CA GLU A 236 -14.45 23.64 -25.00
C GLU A 236 -14.70 25.11 -24.62
N SER A 237 -15.53 25.39 -23.60
CA SER A 237 -15.77 26.74 -23.10
C SER A 237 -14.51 27.38 -22.52
N MET A 238 -13.63 26.58 -21.92
CA MET A 238 -12.34 26.99 -21.37
C MET A 238 -11.21 27.02 -22.41
N LYS A 239 -11.47 26.65 -23.67
CA LYS A 239 -10.53 26.71 -24.80
C LYS A 239 -10.94 27.79 -25.81
N SER A 240 -11.32 28.97 -25.31
CA SER A 240 -11.94 30.04 -26.10
C SER A 240 -10.95 30.90 -26.91
N THR A 241 -9.65 30.80 -26.63
CA THR A 241 -8.56 31.56 -27.26
C THR A 241 -7.35 30.67 -27.55
N PRO A 242 -6.47 31.02 -28.50
CA PRO A 242 -5.26 30.22 -28.80
C PRO A 242 -4.32 30.04 -27.61
N GLU A 243 -4.27 31.03 -26.71
CA GLU A 243 -3.51 30.97 -25.46
C GLU A 243 -4.11 29.95 -24.47
N GLU A 244 -5.44 29.86 -24.39
CA GLU A 244 -6.17 28.86 -23.59
C GLU A 244 -6.12 27.46 -24.23
N GLU A 245 -6.24 27.35 -25.56
CA GLU A 245 -6.02 26.10 -26.32
C GLU A 245 -4.62 25.52 -26.03
N MET A 246 -3.59 26.37 -26.06
CA MET A 246 -2.21 25.96 -25.77
C MET A 246 -2.03 25.55 -24.30
N MET A 247 -2.66 26.28 -23.36
CA MET A 247 -2.64 25.90 -21.93
C MET A 247 -3.30 24.54 -21.72
N ALA A 248 -4.46 24.29 -22.33
CA ALA A 248 -5.14 23.00 -22.22
C ALA A 248 -4.28 21.84 -22.76
N MET A 249 -3.61 22.01 -23.90
CA MET A 249 -2.68 21.00 -24.44
C MET A 249 -1.49 20.72 -23.52
N MET A 250 -1.02 21.70 -22.74
CA MET A 250 0.05 21.50 -21.76
C MET A 250 -0.42 20.81 -20.47
N LEU A 251 -1.72 20.80 -20.20
CA LEU A 251 -2.33 20.12 -19.05
C LEU A 251 -2.87 18.72 -19.40
N GLU A 252 -2.88 18.34 -20.68
CA GLU A 252 -3.48 17.08 -21.18
C GLU A 252 -2.61 15.84 -20.90
N ASP A 253 -1.28 16.00 -20.81
CA ASP A 253 -0.32 14.92 -20.50
C ASP A 253 0.98 15.51 -19.88
N ILE A 254 0.99 15.66 -18.55
CA ILE A 254 2.15 16.05 -17.75
C ILE A 254 2.73 14.81 -17.10
N GLN A 255 4.02 14.53 -17.32
CA GLN A 255 4.75 13.55 -16.53
C GLN A 255 5.58 14.26 -15.46
N VAL A 256 5.55 13.72 -14.25
CA VAL A 256 6.37 14.12 -13.11
C VAL A 256 7.08 12.87 -12.63
N ASP A 257 8.39 12.80 -12.84
CA ASP A 257 9.23 11.75 -12.30
C ASP A 257 9.85 12.25 -10.98
N ILE A 258 9.90 11.44 -9.94
CA ILE A 258 10.47 11.81 -8.63
C ILE A 258 11.42 10.72 -8.14
N SER A 259 12.55 11.13 -7.55
CA SER A 259 13.48 10.21 -6.87
C SER A 259 14.16 10.91 -5.69
N GLY A 260 14.62 10.16 -4.68
CA GLY A 260 15.20 10.75 -3.47
C GLY A 260 15.46 9.77 -2.33
N SER A 261 15.67 10.30 -1.14
CA SER A 261 15.82 9.54 0.11
C SER A 261 15.20 10.28 1.30
N TYR A 262 14.90 9.54 2.37
CA TYR A 262 14.34 10.00 3.64
C TYR A 262 15.06 9.32 4.82
N GLN A 263 15.14 10.03 5.94
CA GLN A 263 15.65 9.56 7.23
C GLN A 263 14.89 10.27 8.37
N GLN A 264 14.58 9.56 9.46
CA GLN A 264 13.77 10.08 10.57
C GLN A 264 14.58 10.75 11.71
N ASP A 265 15.77 10.24 12.09
CA ASP A 265 16.63 10.83 13.15
C ASP A 265 18.05 11.18 12.64
N PRO A 266 18.38 12.48 12.44
CA PRO A 266 17.46 13.61 12.36
C PRO A 266 16.59 13.53 11.10
N MET A 267 15.41 14.18 11.14
CA MET A 267 14.51 14.26 9.99
C MET A 267 15.22 14.96 8.83
N LEU A 268 15.45 14.20 7.75
CA LEU A 268 16.08 14.66 6.51
C LEU A 268 15.41 14.00 5.31
N MET A 269 15.29 14.75 4.22
CA MET A 269 14.85 14.23 2.93
C MET A 269 15.66 14.90 1.82
N ASP A 270 16.10 14.16 0.82
CA ASP A 270 16.53 14.71 -0.47
C ASP A 270 15.61 14.21 -1.58
N ALA A 271 15.38 15.03 -2.60
CA ALA A 271 14.57 14.69 -3.75
C ALA A 271 15.00 15.42 -5.02
N SER A 272 14.76 14.81 -6.17
CA SER A 272 14.82 15.43 -7.49
C SER A 272 13.48 15.21 -8.18
N VAL A 273 12.77 16.31 -8.46
CA VAL A 273 11.51 16.29 -9.20
C VAL A 273 11.78 16.67 -10.66
N ASP A 274 11.61 15.73 -11.59
CA ASP A 274 11.79 15.90 -13.03
C ASP A 274 10.43 16.10 -13.72
N VAL A 275 10.06 17.35 -13.97
CA VAL A 275 8.79 17.68 -14.65
C VAL A 275 8.97 17.62 -16.17
N THR A 276 8.39 16.61 -16.81
CA THR A 276 8.44 16.37 -18.25
C THR A 276 7.13 16.81 -18.93
N MET A 277 7.17 17.97 -19.59
CA MET A 277 6.09 18.44 -20.46
C MET A 277 6.17 17.72 -21.81
N LYS A 278 5.15 16.92 -22.15
CA LYS A 278 5.09 16.17 -23.41
C LYS A 278 4.46 17.02 -24.53
N GLY A 279 4.89 16.78 -25.78
CA GLY A 279 4.46 17.54 -26.96
C GLY A 279 5.53 17.61 -28.05
N ASP A 280 5.33 18.46 -29.06
CA ASP A 280 6.23 18.64 -30.22
C ASP A 280 7.68 19.06 -29.83
N MET A 281 7.88 19.58 -28.61
CA MET A 281 9.18 19.87 -28.01
C MET A 281 9.23 19.38 -26.56
N GLN A 282 9.27 18.05 -26.37
CA GLN A 282 9.47 17.42 -25.06
C GLN A 282 10.60 18.10 -24.28
N THR A 283 10.27 18.60 -23.09
CA THR A 283 11.18 19.36 -22.23
C THR A 283 11.02 18.88 -20.78
N THR A 284 12.10 18.37 -20.20
CA THR A 284 12.18 17.97 -18.79
C THR A 284 12.86 19.07 -17.99
N VAL A 285 12.34 19.34 -16.78
CA VAL A 285 12.82 20.37 -15.87
C VAL A 285 13.08 19.77 -14.50
N SER A 286 14.36 19.59 -14.16
CA SER A 286 14.81 19.04 -12.89
C SER A 286 14.81 20.07 -11.77
N ILE A 287 14.18 19.73 -10.65
CA ILE A 287 14.13 20.54 -9.42
C ILE A 287 14.68 19.69 -8.25
N PRO A 288 16.00 19.72 -8.01
CA PRO A 288 16.59 19.18 -6.79
C PRO A 288 16.17 19.98 -5.56
N MET A 289 15.78 19.29 -4.49
CA MET A 289 15.45 19.86 -3.19
C MET A 289 15.96 18.98 -2.05
N ILE A 290 16.26 19.60 -0.92
CA ILE A 290 16.64 18.94 0.34
C ILE A 290 15.78 19.57 1.45
N MET A 291 15.37 18.79 2.44
CA MET A 291 14.50 19.23 3.54
C MET A 291 14.97 18.64 4.87
N SER A 292 14.70 19.36 5.96
CA SER A 292 14.83 18.92 7.35
C SER A 292 13.64 19.39 8.18
N GLU A 293 13.58 19.00 9.45
CA GLU A 293 12.59 19.48 10.44
C GLU A 293 12.39 21.01 10.44
N GLU A 294 13.47 21.78 10.28
CA GLU A 294 13.43 23.26 10.34
C GLU A 294 13.38 23.94 8.95
N LYS A 295 13.88 23.29 7.87
CA LYS A 295 14.28 24.00 6.64
C LYS A 295 14.04 23.24 5.34
N MET A 296 13.91 23.99 4.25
CA MET A 296 13.97 23.47 2.88
C MET A 296 15.01 24.23 2.05
N TRP A 297 15.76 23.50 1.24
CA TRP A 297 16.73 24.02 0.26
C TRP A 297 16.31 23.58 -1.14
N MET A 298 15.74 24.48 -1.95
CA MET A 298 15.30 24.16 -3.31
C MET A 298 16.24 24.79 -4.36
N LYS A 299 16.70 23.99 -5.32
CA LYS A 299 17.53 24.46 -6.43
C LYS A 299 16.66 25.05 -7.54
N PHE A 300 16.89 26.31 -7.92
CA PHE A 300 16.07 26.93 -8.97
C PHE A 300 16.39 26.31 -10.36
N PRO A 301 15.38 25.84 -11.11
CA PRO A 301 15.61 25.17 -12.40
C PRO A 301 16.06 26.10 -13.53
N GLN A 302 17.02 25.66 -14.35
CA GLN A 302 17.45 26.41 -15.54
C GLN A 302 16.44 26.29 -16.70
N MET A 303 15.46 27.19 -16.74
CA MET A 303 14.41 27.20 -17.77
C MET A 303 14.97 27.52 -19.18
N PRO A 304 14.74 26.68 -20.21
CA PRO A 304 15.31 26.86 -21.54
C PRO A 304 14.95 28.22 -22.19
N GLY A 305 15.96 29.09 -22.33
CA GLY A 305 15.83 30.41 -22.95
C GLY A 305 15.53 31.56 -21.98
N ALA A 306 15.33 31.29 -20.69
CA ALA A 306 15.29 32.30 -19.64
C ALA A 306 16.66 32.35 -18.93
N PRO A 307 17.43 33.45 -19.04
CA PRO A 307 18.69 33.57 -18.31
C PRO A 307 18.43 33.80 -16.82
N LEU A 308 19.13 33.04 -15.97
CA LEU A 308 19.20 33.29 -14.53
C LEU A 308 20.24 34.38 -14.20
N PRO A 309 20.08 35.11 -13.08
CA PRO A 309 21.16 35.89 -12.47
C PRO A 309 22.39 35.03 -12.20
N GLU A 310 23.60 35.59 -12.32
CA GLU A 310 24.85 34.86 -12.01
C GLU A 310 24.91 34.48 -10.51
N GLU A 311 24.18 35.22 -9.68
CA GLU A 311 24.00 35.02 -8.24
C GLU A 311 23.20 33.76 -7.88
N LEU A 312 22.39 33.22 -8.80
CA LEU A 312 21.56 32.02 -8.59
C LEU A 312 22.09 30.77 -9.31
N ASP A 313 23.15 30.88 -10.12
CA ASP A 313 23.65 29.74 -10.90
C ASP A 313 24.20 28.64 -9.99
N GLY A 314 23.57 27.46 -10.04
CA GLY A 314 23.92 26.29 -9.22
C GLY A 314 23.53 26.38 -7.74
N LYS A 315 22.90 27.47 -7.28
CA LYS A 315 22.54 27.70 -5.87
C LYS A 315 21.27 26.98 -5.43
N PHE A 316 21.19 26.70 -4.13
CA PHE A 316 19.93 26.39 -3.44
C PHE A 316 19.36 27.66 -2.79
N ILE A 317 18.05 27.88 -2.90
CA ILE A 317 17.33 28.89 -2.12
C ILE A 317 16.96 28.23 -0.78
N GLU A 318 17.35 28.85 0.32
CA GLU A 318 17.03 28.40 1.68
C GLU A 318 15.72 29.05 2.18
N PHE A 319 14.80 28.21 2.60
CA PHE A 319 13.52 28.54 3.23
C PHE A 319 13.49 28.00 4.65
N ASP A 320 12.95 28.79 5.58
CA ASP A 320 12.59 28.36 6.93
C ASP A 320 11.13 27.88 6.92
N LEU A 321 10.88 26.66 7.40
CA LEU A 321 9.54 26.05 7.33
C LEU A 321 8.53 26.74 8.27
N GLN A 322 9.00 27.29 9.40
CA GLN A 322 8.14 28.02 10.33
C GLN A 322 7.81 29.42 9.78
N GLU A 323 8.75 30.12 9.14
CA GLU A 323 8.45 31.39 8.46
C GLU A 323 7.46 31.18 7.29
N LEU A 324 7.57 30.08 6.53
CA LEU A 324 6.59 29.74 5.48
C LEU A 324 5.19 29.47 6.06
N GLN A 325 5.08 28.70 7.14
CA GLN A 325 3.80 28.46 7.83
C GLN A 325 3.18 29.78 8.35
N GLU A 326 3.97 30.65 8.99
CA GLU A 326 3.50 31.98 9.44
C GLU A 326 3.05 32.87 8.26
N MET A 327 3.71 32.79 7.10
CA MET A 327 3.36 33.55 5.90
C MET A 327 2.05 33.09 5.25
N GLU A 328 1.78 31.78 5.20
CA GLU A 328 0.51 31.25 4.74
C GLU A 328 -0.62 31.35 5.79
N GLY A 329 -0.25 31.54 7.06
CA GLY A 329 -1.18 31.56 8.19
C GLY A 329 -1.62 30.18 8.65
N GLN A 330 -0.84 29.14 8.33
CA GLN A 330 -1.04 27.78 8.83
C GLN A 330 -0.53 27.66 10.29
N PRO A 331 -1.10 26.78 11.13
CA PRO A 331 -0.51 26.48 12.42
C PRO A 331 0.84 25.76 12.26
N THR A 332 1.76 25.95 13.20
CA THR A 332 2.88 25.01 13.37
C THR A 332 2.34 23.75 14.04
N VAL A 333 2.37 22.63 13.31
CA VAL A 333 1.85 21.34 13.75
C VAL A 333 2.98 20.44 14.22
N ASP A 334 2.69 19.62 15.23
CA ASP A 334 3.57 18.55 15.71
C ASP A 334 3.53 17.35 14.74
N THR A 335 4.69 16.91 14.26
CA THR A 335 4.80 15.83 13.26
C THR A 335 4.34 14.49 13.78
N ASP A 336 4.51 14.20 15.07
CA ASP A 336 4.05 12.95 15.67
C ASP A 336 2.51 12.90 15.64
N VAL A 337 1.86 14.04 15.90
CA VAL A 337 0.39 14.18 15.87
C VAL A 337 -0.17 14.07 14.45
N GLN A 338 0.54 14.57 13.42
CA GLN A 338 0.15 14.34 12.02
C GLN A 338 0.25 12.85 11.65
N THR A 339 1.29 12.17 12.10
CA THR A 339 1.53 10.74 11.87
C THR A 339 0.47 9.87 12.56
N GLU A 340 0.15 10.14 13.83
CA GLU A 340 -0.96 9.46 14.54
C GLU A 340 -2.32 9.71 13.87
N LEU A 341 -2.60 10.95 13.43
CA LEU A 341 -3.84 11.29 12.74
C LEU A 341 -3.96 10.58 11.39
N ALA A 342 -2.89 10.55 10.59
CA ALA A 342 -2.87 9.81 9.33
C ALA A 342 -3.18 8.32 9.56
N LEU A 343 -2.57 7.70 10.58
CA LEU A 343 -2.83 6.31 10.94
C LEU A 343 -4.28 6.09 11.42
N ALA A 344 -4.86 7.04 12.16
CA ALA A 344 -6.24 6.97 12.62
C ALA A 344 -7.25 7.06 11.45
N ILE A 345 -6.99 7.94 10.48
CA ILE A 345 -7.78 8.08 9.25
C ILE A 345 -7.66 6.83 8.39
N GLN A 346 -6.44 6.29 8.23
CA GLN A 346 -6.20 5.13 7.37
C GLN A 346 -6.77 3.83 7.97
N ASN A 347 -6.58 3.60 9.29
CA ASN A 347 -7.24 2.50 9.98
C ASN A 347 -8.77 2.58 9.86
N LEU A 348 -9.35 3.79 9.93
CA LEU A 348 -10.77 4.01 9.72
C LEU A 348 -11.21 3.70 8.27
N PHE A 349 -10.41 4.06 7.27
CA PHE A 349 -10.69 3.72 5.87
C PHE A 349 -10.70 2.20 5.68
N ILE A 350 -9.66 1.50 6.13
CA ILE A 350 -9.57 0.05 6.05
C ILE A 350 -10.71 -0.62 6.83
N ASP A 351 -11.09 -0.10 8.01
CA ASP A 351 -12.25 -0.59 8.78
C ASP A 351 -13.61 -0.43 8.07
N GLN A 352 -13.71 0.38 7.01
CA GLN A 352 -14.95 0.62 6.27
C GLN A 352 -14.94 0.10 4.83
N PHE A 353 -13.77 -0.13 4.22
CA PHE A 353 -13.65 -0.53 2.82
C PHE A 353 -12.72 -1.74 2.59
N GLY A 354 -11.85 -2.09 3.56
CA GLY A 354 -10.76 -3.07 3.40
C GLY A 354 -11.15 -4.53 3.16
N ASN A 355 -12.44 -4.89 3.25
CA ASN A 355 -12.95 -6.23 2.92
C ASN A 355 -13.98 -6.22 1.77
N ASP A 356 -14.37 -5.02 1.30
CA ASP A 356 -15.39 -4.82 0.29
C ASP A 356 -14.81 -4.28 -1.04
N TYR A 357 -13.61 -3.66 -0.99
CA TYR A 357 -12.95 -3.02 -2.15
C TYR A 357 -11.45 -3.36 -2.30
N TYR A 358 -10.84 -4.13 -1.38
CA TYR A 358 -9.47 -4.65 -1.53
C TYR A 358 -9.50 -6.17 -1.58
N ASP A 359 -8.83 -6.74 -2.58
CA ASP A 359 -8.69 -8.18 -2.81
C ASP A 359 -7.23 -8.56 -3.11
N GLN A 360 -6.94 -9.86 -3.21
CA GLN A 360 -5.65 -10.32 -3.72
C GLN A 360 -5.63 -10.21 -5.26
N ALA A 361 -4.71 -9.42 -5.83
CA ALA A 361 -4.58 -9.23 -7.28
C ALA A 361 -4.47 -10.57 -8.03
N GLU A 362 -5.19 -10.72 -9.15
CA GLU A 362 -5.11 -11.94 -9.96
C GLU A 362 -3.68 -12.17 -10.50
N ALA A 363 -3.27 -13.44 -10.59
CA ALA A 363 -1.91 -13.81 -10.96
C ALA A 363 -1.57 -13.39 -12.42
N GLY A 364 -0.95 -12.21 -12.56
CA GLY A 364 -0.64 -11.58 -13.84
C GLY A 364 -1.71 -10.60 -14.35
N SER A 365 -2.55 -10.02 -13.48
CA SER A 365 -3.26 -8.77 -13.80
C SER A 365 -2.30 -7.58 -13.82
N TYR A 366 -1.37 -7.55 -12.85
CA TYR A 366 -0.38 -6.48 -12.68
C TYR A 366 1.06 -6.99 -12.91
N ASP A 367 1.80 -6.31 -13.80
CA ASP A 367 3.23 -6.57 -14.05
C ASP A 367 4.09 -5.83 -13.01
N VAL A 368 4.18 -6.39 -11.80
CA VAL A 368 5.09 -5.91 -10.73
C VAL A 368 6.52 -5.72 -11.28
N PRO A 369 7.20 -4.59 -11.00
CA PRO A 369 8.57 -4.37 -11.45
C PRO A 369 9.51 -5.53 -11.09
N GLU A 370 10.42 -5.92 -12.01
CA GLU A 370 11.37 -7.05 -11.82
C GLU A 370 12.29 -6.90 -10.58
N ASP A 371 12.27 -5.74 -9.93
CA ASP A 371 13.01 -5.44 -8.71
C ASP A 371 12.20 -5.38 -7.41
N VAL A 372 10.87 -5.34 -7.43
CA VAL A 372 10.05 -5.31 -6.20
C VAL A 372 9.90 -6.70 -5.60
N ASN A 373 10.38 -6.90 -4.37
CA ASN A 373 10.25 -8.19 -3.67
C ASN A 373 8.91 -8.34 -2.92
N ALA A 374 7.85 -8.58 -3.67
CA ALA A 374 6.49 -8.76 -3.15
C ALA A 374 6.30 -10.13 -2.46
N LYS A 375 5.79 -10.12 -1.21
CA LYS A 375 5.11 -11.25 -0.56
C LYS A 375 3.78 -11.53 -1.23
N GLN A 376 3.10 -10.48 -1.65
CA GLN A 376 1.73 -10.45 -2.19
C GLN A 376 1.46 -9.10 -2.87
N VAL A 377 0.42 -9.01 -3.70
CA VAL A 377 -0.06 -7.75 -4.30
C VAL A 377 -1.54 -7.62 -4.02
N LEU A 378 -1.92 -6.61 -3.24
CA LEU A 378 -3.30 -6.22 -3.07
C LEU A 378 -3.74 -5.40 -4.28
N HIS A 379 -4.99 -5.59 -4.68
CA HIS A 379 -5.66 -4.82 -5.70
C HIS A 379 -6.89 -4.17 -5.06
N PHE A 380 -7.04 -2.86 -5.22
CA PHE A 380 -8.30 -2.18 -5.01
C PHE A 380 -8.88 -1.75 -6.35
N GLU A 381 -10.19 -1.87 -6.49
CA GLU A 381 -10.97 -1.42 -7.64
C GLU A 381 -12.23 -0.73 -7.10
N LEU A 382 -12.59 0.41 -7.69
CA LEU A 382 -13.90 1.04 -7.49
C LEU A 382 -14.54 1.30 -8.86
N THR A 383 -15.47 0.43 -9.26
CA THR A 383 -16.13 0.60 -10.56
C THR A 383 -17.24 1.66 -10.53
N ASP A 384 -17.63 2.11 -11.72
CA ASP A 384 -18.81 2.97 -11.96
C ASP A 384 -20.10 2.35 -11.37
N GLU A 385 -20.26 1.02 -11.42
CA GLU A 385 -21.42 0.32 -10.82
C GLU A 385 -21.39 0.26 -9.28
N GLU A 386 -20.26 0.60 -8.65
CA GLU A 386 -20.02 0.55 -7.20
C GLU A 386 -19.86 1.94 -6.56
N LEU A 387 -19.78 3.01 -7.35
CA LEU A 387 -19.70 4.40 -6.87
C LEU A 387 -20.83 4.75 -5.90
N GLN A 388 -22.09 4.39 -6.21
CA GLN A 388 -23.22 4.65 -5.31
C GLN A 388 -23.06 3.95 -3.94
N PRO A 389 -22.90 2.61 -3.83
CA PRO A 389 -22.73 1.94 -2.54
C PRO A 389 -21.43 2.32 -1.80
N PHE A 390 -20.35 2.67 -2.52
CA PHE A 390 -19.15 3.24 -1.92
C PHE A 390 -19.46 4.58 -1.23
N MET A 391 -20.13 5.50 -1.92
CA MET A 391 -20.51 6.81 -1.36
C MET A 391 -21.57 6.70 -0.25
N GLU A 392 -22.47 5.73 -0.31
CA GLU A 392 -23.37 5.42 0.81
C GLU A 392 -22.59 4.95 2.05
N THR A 393 -21.57 4.11 1.88
CA THR A 393 -20.68 3.63 2.97
C THR A 393 -19.80 4.75 3.52
N MET A 394 -19.25 5.59 2.64
CA MET A 394 -18.50 6.80 2.98
C MET A 394 -19.33 7.75 3.88
N LEU A 395 -20.60 7.98 3.54
CA LEU A 395 -21.47 8.90 4.29
C LEU A 395 -22.12 8.27 5.53
N THR A 396 -22.47 6.98 5.51
CA THR A 396 -23.16 6.34 6.64
C THR A 396 -22.22 5.71 7.67
N GLY A 397 -21.03 5.25 7.25
CA GLY A 397 -20.03 4.58 8.07
C GLY A 397 -18.80 5.46 8.39
N PHE A 398 -18.06 5.88 7.36
CA PHE A 398 -16.79 6.59 7.54
C PHE A 398 -16.96 8.01 8.12
N MET A 399 -17.71 8.89 7.45
CA MET A 399 -17.78 10.32 7.81
C MET A 399 -18.24 10.60 9.25
N PRO A 400 -19.18 9.84 9.86
CA PRO A 400 -19.48 9.98 11.28
C PRO A 400 -18.28 9.70 12.17
N LYS A 401 -17.54 8.62 11.92
CA LYS A 401 -16.36 8.22 12.71
C LYS A 401 -15.18 9.16 12.48
N PHE A 402 -15.00 9.67 11.26
CA PHE A 402 -14.00 10.69 10.95
C PHE A 402 -14.27 11.99 11.75
N LEU A 403 -15.53 12.42 11.83
CA LEU A 403 -15.95 13.54 12.68
C LEU A 403 -15.93 13.23 14.19
N GLU A 404 -15.75 11.97 14.60
CA GLU A 404 -15.45 11.55 15.98
C GLU A 404 -13.93 11.56 16.25
N ILE A 405 -13.08 11.16 15.29
CA ILE A 405 -11.61 11.31 15.39
C ILE A 405 -11.24 12.78 15.58
N LEU A 406 -11.87 13.69 14.83
CA LEU A 406 -11.64 15.13 14.94
C LEU A 406 -12.22 15.77 16.22
N GLU A 407 -12.86 15.02 17.15
CA GLU A 407 -13.16 15.55 18.48
C GLU A 407 -11.91 15.65 19.38
N GLU A 408 -10.83 14.91 19.07
CA GLU A 408 -9.57 15.02 19.82
C GLU A 408 -8.84 16.33 19.45
N PRO A 409 -8.55 17.23 20.42
CA PRO A 409 -8.09 18.60 20.13
C PRO A 409 -6.77 18.68 19.37
N GLU A 410 -5.87 17.72 19.58
CA GLU A 410 -4.54 17.69 18.96
C GLU A 410 -4.66 17.37 17.46
N TYR A 411 -5.56 16.46 17.08
CA TYR A 411 -5.92 16.18 15.67
C TYR A 411 -6.69 17.32 15.01
N ALA A 412 -7.55 18.02 15.76
CA ALA A 412 -8.23 19.22 15.28
C ALA A 412 -7.22 20.34 14.95
N GLU A 413 -6.29 20.63 15.88
CA GLU A 413 -5.24 21.63 15.71
C GLU A 413 -4.27 21.26 14.57
N ALA A 414 -4.00 19.95 14.36
CA ALA A 414 -3.19 19.45 13.27
C ALA A 414 -3.78 19.67 11.85
N LEU A 415 -5.10 19.82 11.74
CA LEU A 415 -5.78 20.23 10.50
C LEU A 415 -6.12 21.73 10.47
N GLY A 416 -5.68 22.50 11.46
CA GLY A 416 -6.03 23.92 11.61
C GLY A 416 -7.51 24.21 11.91
N LEU A 417 -8.25 23.20 12.40
CA LEU A 417 -9.70 23.28 12.66
C LEU A 417 -9.98 23.67 14.11
N THR A 418 -11.02 24.49 14.33
CA THR A 418 -11.50 24.80 15.68
C THR A 418 -12.64 23.87 16.15
N GLU A 419 -12.77 23.71 17.47
CA GLU A 419 -13.89 23.00 18.13
C GLU A 419 -15.28 23.51 17.65
N GLU A 420 -15.40 24.80 17.32
CA GLU A 420 -16.65 25.39 16.80
C GLU A 420 -16.92 24.97 15.33
N GLU A 421 -15.88 24.82 14.50
CA GLU A 421 -15.98 24.37 13.11
C GLU A 421 -16.25 22.86 12.99
N ILE A 422 -15.57 22.03 13.79
CA ILE A 422 -15.83 20.58 13.85
C ILE A 422 -17.28 20.34 14.32
N LYS A 423 -17.71 21.05 15.36
CA LYS A 423 -19.09 20.97 15.84
C LYS A 423 -20.10 21.52 14.83
N GLN A 424 -19.75 22.55 14.04
CA GLN A 424 -20.59 22.99 12.93
C GLN A 424 -20.66 21.92 11.83
N ALA A 425 -19.55 21.27 11.48
CA ALA A 425 -19.52 20.18 10.51
C ALA A 425 -20.39 19.00 10.98
N GLN A 426 -20.33 18.62 12.26
CA GLN A 426 -21.24 17.63 12.84
C GLN A 426 -22.72 18.04 12.79
N GLU A 427 -23.05 19.31 13.12
CA GLU A 427 -24.44 19.80 13.04
C GLU A 427 -24.96 19.87 11.59
N GLU A 428 -24.14 20.28 10.63
CA GLU A 428 -24.48 20.25 9.20
C GLU A 428 -24.59 18.80 8.68
N PHE A 429 -23.65 17.92 9.04
CA PHE A 429 -23.67 16.51 8.66
C PHE A 429 -24.91 15.79 9.18
N ALA A 430 -25.35 16.10 10.39
CA ALA A 430 -26.60 15.59 10.96
C ALA A 430 -27.85 16.03 10.18
N THR A 431 -27.80 17.12 9.40
CA THR A 431 -28.94 17.55 8.55
C THR A 431 -29.02 16.81 7.22
N ILE A 432 -27.88 16.46 6.60
CA ILE A 432 -27.87 15.75 5.30
C ILE A 432 -28.18 14.25 5.41
N LYS A 433 -28.24 13.68 6.63
CA LYS A 433 -28.58 12.25 6.85
C LYS A 433 -29.98 11.85 6.41
N GLU A 434 -30.91 12.78 6.18
CA GLU A 434 -32.22 12.50 5.58
C GLU A 434 -32.20 12.55 4.04
N ASP A 435 -31.11 13.06 3.44
CA ASP A 435 -30.96 13.33 2.00
C ASP A 435 -29.86 12.47 1.33
N ILE A 436 -29.28 11.47 2.01
CA ILE A 436 -28.12 10.69 1.49
C ILE A 436 -28.43 10.03 0.14
N ASP A 437 -29.58 9.36 0.01
CA ASP A 437 -30.04 8.73 -1.24
C ASP A 437 -30.14 9.72 -2.42
N GLU A 438 -30.40 11.00 -2.16
CA GLU A 438 -30.46 12.07 -3.17
C GLU A 438 -29.04 12.58 -3.48
N ILE A 439 -28.16 12.67 -2.48
CA ILE A 439 -26.76 13.11 -2.63
C ILE A 439 -25.92 12.07 -3.38
N THR A 440 -26.07 10.77 -3.09
CA THR A 440 -25.33 9.72 -3.80
C THR A 440 -25.82 9.59 -5.24
N SER A 441 -27.13 9.70 -5.49
CA SER A 441 -27.68 9.79 -6.85
C SER A 441 -27.26 11.07 -7.61
N GLU A 442 -27.09 12.22 -6.94
CA GLU A 442 -26.52 13.44 -7.57
C GLU A 442 -25.03 13.29 -7.92
N ILE A 443 -24.30 12.36 -7.29
CA ILE A 443 -22.90 12.05 -7.61
C ILE A 443 -22.85 11.03 -8.75
N ASP A 444 -23.65 9.97 -8.70
CA ASP A 444 -23.84 8.94 -9.75
C ASP A 444 -24.23 9.55 -11.12
N ASP A 445 -25.15 10.53 -11.14
CA ASP A 445 -25.53 11.28 -12.36
C ASP A 445 -24.42 12.23 -12.89
N ALA A 446 -23.33 12.46 -12.13
CA ALA A 446 -22.38 13.55 -12.37
C ALA A 446 -20.88 13.17 -12.39
N LEU A 447 -20.49 12.01 -11.85
CA LEU A 447 -19.13 11.46 -11.83
C LEU A 447 -19.18 10.09 -12.49
N GLN A 448 -18.53 9.96 -13.64
CA GLN A 448 -18.31 8.68 -14.31
C GLN A 448 -16.90 8.19 -13.99
N ILE A 449 -16.76 6.94 -13.53
CA ILE A 449 -15.46 6.28 -13.36
C ILE A 449 -15.16 5.46 -14.63
N ASN A 450 -14.10 5.83 -15.35
CA ASN A 450 -13.59 5.06 -16.48
C ASN A 450 -12.64 3.95 -15.99
N THR A 451 -11.79 4.27 -15.01
CA THR A 451 -10.90 3.37 -14.24
C THR A 451 -10.70 3.98 -12.85
N PHE A 452 -10.70 3.16 -11.79
CA PHE A 452 -10.07 3.53 -10.52
C PHE A 452 -9.55 2.24 -9.87
N GLU A 453 -8.25 2.00 -10.05
CA GLU A 453 -7.53 0.83 -9.54
C GLU A 453 -6.26 1.25 -8.78
N GLU A 454 -5.87 0.46 -7.78
CA GLU A 454 -4.68 0.63 -6.92
C GLU A 454 -4.01 -0.75 -6.74
N TYR A 455 -2.68 -0.83 -6.90
CA TYR A 455 -1.92 -2.08 -6.87
C TYR A 455 -0.77 -2.05 -5.85
N MET A 456 -1.11 -2.20 -4.56
CA MET A 456 -0.12 -2.29 -3.48
C MET A 456 0.57 -3.66 -3.42
N ALA A 457 1.83 -3.73 -3.86
CA ALA A 457 2.70 -4.83 -3.44
C ALA A 457 3.07 -4.66 -1.96
N ILE A 458 3.12 -5.74 -1.18
CA ILE A 458 3.56 -5.75 0.23
C ILE A 458 4.65 -6.83 0.39
N ASN A 459 5.72 -6.59 1.16
CA ASN A 459 6.84 -7.54 1.31
C ASN A 459 6.69 -8.52 2.49
N TYR A 460 7.71 -9.37 2.68
CA TYR A 460 7.75 -10.36 3.75
C TYR A 460 7.94 -9.79 5.17
N GLN A 461 8.28 -8.51 5.29
CA GLN A 461 8.32 -7.75 6.55
C GLN A 461 7.04 -6.93 6.75
N ASN A 462 6.03 -7.11 5.88
CA ASN A 462 4.80 -6.32 5.86
C ASN A 462 5.04 -4.80 5.79
N TYR A 463 6.03 -4.33 5.04
CA TYR A 463 6.03 -2.96 4.51
C TYR A 463 5.23 -2.93 3.21
N ILE A 464 4.61 -1.79 2.89
CA ILE A 464 4.15 -1.51 1.53
C ILE A 464 5.41 -1.44 0.66
N VAL A 465 5.44 -2.17 -0.47
CA VAL A 465 6.63 -2.27 -1.31
C VAL A 465 6.52 -2.01 -2.81
N HIS A 466 5.36 -1.63 -3.27
CA HIS A 466 5.17 -0.87 -4.50
C HIS A 466 3.73 -0.40 -4.44
N ASP A 467 3.44 0.72 -5.06
CA ASP A 467 2.07 1.08 -5.36
C ASP A 467 2.02 1.60 -6.79
N ALA A 468 0.88 1.35 -7.44
CA ALA A 468 0.52 2.00 -8.68
C ALA A 468 -0.99 2.24 -8.71
N VAL A 469 -1.37 3.49 -8.95
CA VAL A 469 -2.76 3.96 -9.07
C VAL A 469 -3.04 4.30 -10.53
N GLU A 470 -4.10 3.71 -11.11
CA GLU A 470 -4.69 4.16 -12.36
C GLU A 470 -6.11 4.68 -12.11
N LEU A 471 -6.27 6.00 -12.26
CA LEU A 471 -7.49 6.74 -12.00
C LEU A 471 -7.86 7.57 -13.22
N ASP A 472 -9.03 7.33 -13.79
CA ASP A 472 -9.58 8.00 -14.95
C ASP A 472 -11.07 8.29 -14.69
N VAL A 473 -11.42 9.57 -14.52
CA VAL A 473 -12.77 10.01 -14.14
C VAL A 473 -13.24 11.20 -14.97
N ASP A 474 -14.52 11.21 -15.34
CA ASP A 474 -15.18 12.30 -16.07
C ASP A 474 -16.28 12.94 -15.19
N VAL A 475 -16.09 14.21 -14.81
CA VAL A 475 -17.05 14.97 -14.01
C VAL A 475 -17.90 15.86 -14.91
N THR A 476 -19.21 15.63 -14.96
CA THR A 476 -20.16 16.37 -15.80
C THR A 476 -21.03 17.33 -14.98
N ALA A 477 -21.03 18.61 -15.34
CA ALA A 477 -21.85 19.65 -14.71
C ALA A 477 -22.33 20.70 -15.73
N GLU A 478 -23.60 21.10 -15.66
CA GLU A 478 -24.20 22.16 -16.52
C GLU A 478 -24.04 21.94 -18.05
N GLU A 479 -24.05 20.69 -18.51
CA GLU A 479 -23.76 20.24 -19.89
C GLU A 479 -22.27 20.34 -20.33
N GLU A 480 -21.33 20.59 -19.39
CA GLU A 480 -19.88 20.55 -19.61
C GLU A 480 -19.24 19.36 -18.85
N THR A 481 -18.24 18.71 -19.46
CA THR A 481 -17.51 17.58 -18.85
C THR A 481 -16.04 17.93 -18.65
N PHE A 482 -15.49 17.52 -17.50
CA PHE A 482 -14.11 17.70 -17.07
C PHE A 482 -13.50 16.33 -16.78
N GLY A 483 -12.57 15.88 -17.62
CA GLY A 483 -11.85 14.63 -17.39
C GLY A 483 -10.60 14.85 -16.54
N PHE A 484 -10.37 13.99 -15.55
CA PHE A 484 -9.13 13.89 -14.78
C PHE A 484 -8.54 12.50 -14.96
N LYS A 485 -7.24 12.43 -15.27
CA LYS A 485 -6.47 11.19 -15.33
C LYS A 485 -5.23 11.31 -14.46
N LEU A 486 -4.94 10.25 -13.72
CA LEU A 486 -3.72 10.01 -12.96
C LEU A 486 -3.31 8.55 -13.19
N SER A 487 -2.12 8.34 -13.74
CA SER A 487 -1.45 7.05 -13.71
C SER A 487 -0.11 7.26 -13.02
N ALA A 488 0.01 6.75 -11.79
CA ALA A 488 1.18 6.94 -10.95
C ALA A 488 1.70 5.60 -10.42
N ASP A 489 3.01 5.50 -10.21
CA ASP A 489 3.71 4.35 -9.64
C ASP A 489 4.89 4.82 -8.77
N GLN A 490 5.20 4.12 -7.66
CA GLN A 490 6.34 4.49 -6.80
C GLN A 490 6.91 3.31 -5.97
N THR A 491 8.19 3.44 -5.61
CA THR A 491 9.10 2.36 -5.19
C THR A 491 10.15 2.86 -4.15
N LYS A 492 10.10 2.47 -2.84
CA LYS A 492 11.11 2.79 -1.79
C LYS A 492 12.23 1.74 -1.73
N GLN A 493 13.47 2.05 -2.08
CA GLN A 493 14.56 1.08 -1.86
C GLN A 493 15.22 1.30 -0.49
N ASN A 494 16.09 0.40 -0.03
CA ASN A 494 16.92 0.62 1.19
C ASN A 494 16.16 0.94 2.52
N ILE A 495 14.93 0.42 2.72
CA ILE A 495 14.14 0.65 3.95
C ILE A 495 14.91 0.22 5.21
N ASN A 496 14.99 1.13 6.19
CA ASN A 496 15.75 1.01 7.45
C ASN A 496 17.25 0.68 7.26
N GLY A 497 17.82 1.13 6.13
CA GLY A 497 19.23 1.00 5.78
C GLY A 497 20.10 2.24 6.06
N ASP A 498 21.40 2.10 5.80
CA ASP A 498 22.37 3.20 5.88
C ASP A 498 22.11 4.23 4.74
N ILE A 499 21.61 5.41 5.09
CA ILE A 499 21.39 6.56 4.18
C ILE A 499 22.28 7.74 4.63
N SER A 500 22.60 8.66 3.71
CA SER A 500 23.48 9.81 3.97
C SER A 500 23.10 11.04 3.14
N ILE A 501 22.21 11.86 3.68
CA ILE A 501 21.76 13.12 3.05
C ILE A 501 22.72 14.25 3.45
N ASP A 502 23.42 14.83 2.47
CA ASP A 502 24.31 15.99 2.66
C ASP A 502 23.51 17.31 2.58
N ILE A 503 23.47 18.08 3.68
CA ILE A 503 22.89 19.44 3.70
C ILE A 503 23.83 20.41 2.96
N PRO A 504 23.33 21.32 2.09
CA PRO A 504 24.17 22.26 1.34
C PRO A 504 25.04 23.17 2.24
N ASP A 505 26.27 23.43 1.82
CA ASP A 505 27.18 24.32 2.55
C ASP A 505 26.73 25.79 2.44
N ALA A 506 27.11 26.64 3.39
CA ALA A 506 26.65 28.03 3.45
C ALA A 506 27.18 28.94 2.31
N ASP A 507 28.12 28.47 1.47
CA ASP A 507 28.47 29.11 0.19
C ASP A 507 27.80 28.46 -1.04
N GLU A 508 26.93 27.47 -0.85
CA GLU A 508 26.06 26.85 -1.86
C GLU A 508 24.58 27.30 -1.77
N THR A 509 24.18 27.93 -0.65
CA THR A 509 22.84 28.51 -0.45
C THR A 509 22.75 30.01 -0.78
N ILE A 510 21.51 30.53 -0.81
CA ILE A 510 21.12 31.95 -0.72
C ILE A 510 19.83 32.03 0.12
N SER A 511 19.68 33.00 1.01
CA SER A 511 18.46 33.13 1.83
C SER A 511 17.32 33.80 1.05
N MET A 512 16.08 33.67 1.54
CA MET A 512 14.93 34.40 0.98
C MET A 512 15.08 35.94 1.11
N GLU A 513 15.67 36.45 2.20
CA GLU A 513 15.98 37.89 2.35
C GLU A 513 17.02 38.35 1.30
N GLU A 514 18.04 37.54 1.03
CA GLU A 514 19.04 37.82 0.00
C GLU A 514 18.45 37.71 -1.42
N LEU A 515 17.45 36.84 -1.64
CA LEU A 515 16.73 36.70 -2.90
C LEU A 515 15.84 37.92 -3.21
N GLU A 516 15.17 38.49 -2.21
CA GLU A 516 14.36 39.72 -2.37
C GLU A 516 15.22 40.96 -2.66
N ASP A 517 16.46 41.01 -2.17
CA ASP A 517 17.40 42.13 -2.38
C ASP A 517 18.12 42.08 -3.75
N LEU A 518 17.93 41.02 -4.56
CA LEU A 518 18.45 40.95 -5.93
C LEU A 518 17.69 41.89 -6.87
N GLU A 519 18.37 42.92 -7.40
CA GLU A 519 17.79 43.79 -8.44
C GLU A 519 17.44 42.94 -9.70
N PRO A 520 16.20 42.99 -10.22
CA PRO A 520 15.81 42.20 -11.37
C PRO A 520 16.62 42.63 -12.60
N THR A 521 17.37 41.68 -13.18
CA THR A 521 18.24 41.91 -14.33
C THR A 521 17.47 42.61 -15.46
N GLU A 522 17.93 43.79 -15.92
CA GLU A 522 17.24 44.52 -16.98
C GLU A 522 17.01 43.61 -18.20
N PRO A 523 15.76 43.50 -18.72
CA PRO A 523 15.45 42.58 -19.80
C PRO A 523 16.28 42.95 -21.03
N VAL A 524 17.10 42.00 -21.49
CA VAL A 524 18.03 42.18 -22.61
C VAL A 524 17.28 42.72 -23.81
N GLU A 525 17.55 43.98 -24.20
CA GLU A 525 16.86 44.60 -25.33
C GLU A 525 16.95 43.70 -26.58
N PRO A 526 15.82 43.40 -27.24
CA PRO A 526 15.81 42.49 -28.38
C PRO A 526 16.66 43.08 -29.51
N VAL A 527 17.78 42.42 -29.80
CA VAL A 527 18.77 42.88 -30.78
C VAL A 527 18.09 43.08 -32.13
N GLU A 528 17.93 44.34 -32.56
CA GLU A 528 17.28 44.65 -33.84
C GLU A 528 17.96 43.87 -34.99
N PRO A 529 17.20 43.14 -35.82
CA PRO A 529 17.78 42.35 -36.90
C PRO A 529 18.45 43.29 -37.91
N THR A 530 19.76 43.12 -38.08
CA THR A 530 20.55 43.94 -39.01
C THR A 530 20.25 43.57 -40.46
N VAL A 531 19.65 44.52 -41.18
CA VAL A 531 19.07 44.40 -42.54
C VAL A 531 20.13 44.45 -43.65
#